data_AF-A0A2H1W5N1-F1
#
_entry.id   AF-A0A2H1W5N1-F1
#
_cell.length_a   1.000
_cell.length_b   1.000
_cell.length_c   1.000
_cell.angle_alpha   90.00
_cell.angle_beta   90.00
_cell.angle_gamma   90.00
#
_symmetry.space_group_name_H-M   'P 1'
#
loop_
_entity.id
_entity.type
_entity.pdbx_description
1 polymer ?
#
loop_
_entity_poly.entity_id
_entity_poly.type
_entity_poly.pdbx_seq_one_letter_code
_entity_poly.pdbx_strand_id
1 'polypeptide(L)'
;MQMPLLRAIIEGRGLGIKPPHVYSIITVIHRLLTLTHKMKSFVALLAVVAVVAADVSHVVRNPDADAQVLKQVADVAPDGYNYLYETSNGIQAQEQGALKNAGTEGEAISVQGANAYTAPNGERISLTYVADENGYRPEGAHLPVPPQPEAIPEYIVRALEYIRTHPPKDEPLRRV
;
A
#
# COMPACT_ATOMS: atom_id res chain seq x y z
N MET A 1 5.64 55.82 -17.36
CA MET A 1 4.96 57.06 -17.80
C MET A 1 4.58 57.89 -16.57
N GLN A 2 5.57 58.42 -15.85
CA GLN A 2 5.34 59.18 -14.61
C GLN A 2 5.01 60.65 -14.94
N MET A 3 3.90 61.10 -14.36
CA MET A 3 3.12 62.26 -14.75
C MET A 3 3.84 63.62 -14.62
N PRO A 4 3.68 64.54 -15.58
CA PRO A 4 4.12 65.94 -15.48
C PRO A 4 3.51 66.71 -14.29
N LEU A 5 2.44 66.17 -13.68
CA LEU A 5 1.81 66.70 -12.47
C LEU A 5 2.73 66.72 -11.24
N LEU A 6 3.67 65.77 -11.14
CA LEU A 6 4.60 65.72 -9.99
C LEU A 6 5.60 66.89 -10.01
N ARG A 7 5.99 67.35 -11.21
CA ARG A 7 6.91 68.48 -11.41
C ARG A 7 6.28 69.82 -11.04
N ALA A 8 5.01 70.00 -11.39
CA ALA A 8 4.26 71.23 -11.07
C ALA A 8 4.05 71.43 -9.55
N ILE A 9 3.89 70.34 -8.79
CA ILE A 9 3.71 70.38 -7.33
C ILE A 9 5.03 70.71 -6.59
N ILE A 10 6.17 70.22 -7.09
CA ILE A 10 7.49 70.46 -6.50
C ILE A 10 7.97 71.89 -6.73
N GLU A 11 7.68 72.48 -7.90
CA GLU A 11 8.14 73.84 -8.26
C GLU A 11 7.25 74.96 -7.68
N GLY A 12 6.07 74.64 -7.12
CA GLY A 12 5.17 75.60 -6.46
C GLY A 12 4.63 76.72 -7.38
N ARG A 13 4.91 76.68 -8.68
CA ARG A 13 4.46 77.70 -9.64
C ARG A 13 3.00 77.43 -10.03
N GLY A 14 2.10 78.32 -9.60
CA GLY A 14 0.75 78.43 -10.13
C GLY A 14 -0.40 77.91 -9.25
N LEU A 15 -0.14 77.34 -8.08
CA LEU A 15 -1.19 76.74 -7.22
C LEU A 15 -1.51 77.51 -5.92
N GLY A 16 -0.76 78.57 -5.58
CA GLY A 16 -1.06 79.41 -4.41
C GLY A 16 -0.88 78.74 -3.03
N ILE A 17 -0.23 77.58 -2.96
CA ILE A 17 -0.06 76.79 -1.73
C ILE A 17 1.24 77.20 -1.02
N LYS A 18 1.15 77.54 0.29
CA LYS A 18 2.33 77.92 1.09
C LYS A 18 3.28 76.74 1.32
N PRO A 19 4.61 76.97 1.34
CA PRO A 19 5.64 75.92 1.40
C PRO A 19 5.47 74.83 2.49
N PRO A 20 5.04 75.11 3.74
CA PRO A 20 4.87 74.04 4.75
C PRO A 20 3.78 73.03 4.38
N HIS A 21 2.77 73.42 3.61
CA HIS A 21 1.72 72.52 3.15
C HIS A 21 2.14 71.68 1.94
N VAL A 22 3.09 72.17 1.13
CA VAL A 22 3.64 71.44 -0.02
C VAL A 22 4.38 70.17 0.45
N TYR A 23 5.21 70.27 1.49
CA TYR A 23 5.92 69.11 2.06
C TYR A 23 4.99 68.08 2.69
N SER A 24 3.93 68.55 3.37
CA SER A 24 2.91 67.66 3.94
C SER A 24 2.19 66.88 2.85
N ILE A 25 1.79 67.53 1.75
CA ILE A 25 1.14 66.89 0.60
C ILE A 25 2.07 65.87 -0.08
N ILE A 26 3.34 66.21 -0.31
CA ILE A 26 4.34 65.29 -0.89
C ILE A 26 4.52 64.05 0.00
N THR A 27 4.60 64.23 1.33
CA THR A 27 4.76 63.14 2.28
C THR A 27 3.54 62.23 2.30
N VAL A 28 2.32 62.79 2.23
CA VAL A 28 1.07 62.02 2.16
C VAL A 28 1.00 61.23 0.85
N ILE A 29 1.35 61.83 -0.29
CA ILE A 29 1.38 61.15 -1.60
C ILE A 29 2.41 60.01 -1.58
N HIS A 30 3.60 60.24 -1.02
CA HIS A 30 4.64 59.22 -0.92
C HIS A 30 4.23 58.06 0.02
N ARG A 31 3.59 58.35 1.15
CA ARG A 31 3.02 57.33 2.06
C ARG A 31 1.89 56.54 1.39
N LEU A 32 1.01 57.20 0.65
CA LEU A 32 -0.07 56.54 -0.09
C LEU A 32 0.48 55.65 -1.23
N LEU A 33 1.51 56.12 -1.93
CA LEU A 33 2.17 55.37 -3.00
C LEU A 33 2.93 54.14 -2.46
N THR A 34 3.66 54.28 -1.37
CA THR A 34 4.39 53.16 -0.73
C THR A 34 3.44 52.15 -0.09
N LEU A 35 2.32 52.59 0.49
CA LEU A 35 1.28 51.72 1.04
C LEU A 35 0.60 50.88 -0.04
N THR A 36 0.26 51.49 -1.19
CA THR A 36 -0.32 50.73 -2.33
C THR A 36 0.66 49.74 -2.94
N HIS A 37 1.97 50.04 -2.93
CA HIS A 37 3.01 49.11 -3.40
C HIS A 37 3.22 47.93 -2.44
N LYS A 38 3.22 48.19 -1.11
CA LYS A 38 3.26 47.15 -0.07
C LYS A 38 2.06 46.21 -0.15
N MET A 39 0.85 46.74 -0.33
CA MET A 39 -0.37 45.94 -0.44
C MET A 39 -0.38 45.04 -1.68
N LYS A 40 0.08 45.54 -2.84
CA LYS A 40 0.21 44.74 -4.07
C LYS A 40 1.25 43.62 -3.93
N SER A 41 2.39 43.92 -3.32
CA SER A 41 3.45 42.94 -3.07
C SER A 41 3.00 41.86 -2.07
N PHE A 42 2.24 42.25 -1.05
CA PHE A 42 1.66 41.32 -0.08
C PHE A 42 0.60 40.40 -0.70
N VAL A 43 -0.30 40.94 -1.53
CA VAL A 43 -1.28 40.15 -2.27
C VAL A 43 -0.60 39.21 -3.27
N ALA A 44 0.45 39.66 -3.95
CA ALA A 44 1.23 38.80 -4.85
C ALA A 44 1.94 37.66 -4.10
N LEU A 45 2.52 37.93 -2.92
CA LEU A 45 3.12 36.91 -2.08
C LEU A 45 2.09 35.87 -1.61
N LEU A 46 0.93 36.32 -1.11
CA LEU A 46 -0.15 35.42 -0.70
C LEU A 46 -0.68 34.58 -1.87
N ALA A 47 -0.78 35.16 -3.06
CA ALA A 47 -1.19 34.43 -4.25
C ALA A 47 -0.18 33.33 -4.61
N VAL A 48 1.13 33.60 -4.53
CA VAL A 48 2.17 32.58 -4.78
C VAL A 48 2.11 31.48 -3.72
N VAL A 49 1.96 31.82 -2.43
CA VAL A 49 1.83 30.83 -1.36
C VAL A 49 0.57 29.98 -1.54
N ALA A 50 -0.55 30.58 -1.93
CA ALA A 50 -1.78 29.86 -2.22
C ALA A 50 -1.64 28.90 -3.41
N VAL A 51 -0.93 29.30 -4.47
CA VAL A 51 -0.63 28.43 -5.62
C VAL A 51 0.27 27.25 -5.21
N VAL A 52 1.26 27.47 -4.33
CA VAL A 52 2.12 26.39 -3.82
C VAL A 52 1.34 25.44 -2.89
N ALA A 53 0.41 25.95 -2.08
CA ALA A 53 -0.38 25.14 -1.16
C ALA A 53 -1.57 24.41 -1.82
N ALA A 54 -2.02 24.85 -2.99
CA ALA A 54 -3.18 24.27 -3.67
C ALA A 54 -2.95 22.85 -4.22
N ASP A 55 -1.70 22.41 -4.32
CA ASP A 55 -1.34 21.09 -4.82
C ASP A 55 -0.45 20.31 -3.83
N VAL A 56 -0.87 20.16 -2.58
CA VAL A 56 -0.22 19.23 -1.63
C VAL A 56 -0.69 17.79 -1.84
N SER A 57 -1.76 17.61 -2.63
CA SER A 57 -2.43 16.35 -2.90
C SER A 57 -1.52 15.29 -3.54
N HIS A 58 -0.61 15.68 -4.43
CA HIS A 58 0.30 14.73 -5.09
C HIS A 58 1.46 14.25 -4.18
N VAL A 59 1.79 15.01 -3.13
CA VAL A 59 2.90 14.68 -2.21
C VAL A 59 2.47 13.69 -1.14
N VAL A 60 1.19 13.66 -0.76
CA VAL A 60 0.64 12.81 0.32
C VAL A 60 -0.08 11.57 -0.22
N ARG A 61 -0.16 11.38 -1.54
CA ARG A 61 -0.85 10.23 -2.13
C ARG A 61 -0.10 8.93 -1.85
N ASN A 62 -0.78 8.02 -1.15
CA ASN A 62 -0.34 6.63 -1.06
C ASN A 62 -0.57 5.99 -2.44
N PRO A 63 0.48 5.54 -3.16
CA PRO A 63 0.33 4.92 -4.47
C PRO A 63 -0.56 3.66 -4.44
N ASP A 64 -0.70 3.00 -3.28
CA ASP A 64 -1.61 1.86 -3.11
C ASP A 64 -3.10 2.28 -3.14
N ALA A 65 -3.42 3.53 -2.81
CA ALA A 65 -4.81 4.00 -2.79
C ALA A 65 -5.42 4.09 -4.19
N ASP A 66 -4.58 4.28 -5.21
CA ASP A 66 -4.97 4.35 -6.61
C ASP A 66 -4.77 3.01 -7.35
N ALA A 67 -4.54 1.91 -6.63
CA ALA A 67 -4.28 0.60 -7.22
C ALA A 67 -5.48 0.12 -8.07
N GLN A 68 -5.19 -0.37 -9.26
CA GLN A 68 -6.18 -0.84 -10.24
C GLN A 68 -6.11 -2.35 -10.40
N VAL A 69 -7.24 -3.00 -10.65
CA VAL A 69 -7.27 -4.41 -11.02
C VAL A 69 -6.78 -4.55 -12.46
N LEU A 70 -5.67 -5.26 -12.66
CA LEU A 70 -5.07 -5.53 -13.97
C LEU A 70 -5.67 -6.77 -14.61
N LYS A 71 -5.97 -7.79 -13.79
CA LYS A 71 -6.53 -9.06 -14.23
C LYS A 71 -7.52 -9.56 -13.20
N GLN A 72 -8.63 -10.11 -13.67
CA GLN A 72 -9.61 -10.79 -12.83
C GLN A 72 -10.22 -11.94 -13.62
N VAL A 73 -10.27 -13.12 -13.01
CA VAL A 73 -10.89 -14.34 -13.53
C VAL A 73 -11.76 -14.91 -12.42
N ALA A 74 -12.98 -15.28 -12.77
CA ALA A 74 -13.94 -15.90 -11.86
C ALA A 74 -14.80 -16.87 -12.66
N ASP A 75 -14.37 -18.12 -12.69
CA ASP A 75 -15.04 -19.21 -13.39
C ASP A 75 -15.64 -20.16 -12.37
N VAL A 76 -16.94 -20.46 -12.51
CA VAL A 76 -17.65 -21.37 -11.61
C VAL A 76 -18.27 -22.49 -12.45
N ALA A 77 -17.95 -23.73 -12.08
CA ALA A 77 -18.48 -24.96 -12.64
C ALA A 77 -19.27 -25.72 -11.55
N PRO A 78 -20.09 -26.72 -11.92
CA PRO A 78 -20.84 -27.52 -10.95
C PRO A 78 -19.94 -28.22 -9.92
N ASP A 79 -18.78 -28.71 -10.38
CA ASP A 79 -17.86 -29.53 -9.58
C ASP A 79 -16.63 -28.75 -9.10
N GLY A 80 -16.57 -27.42 -9.30
CA GLY A 80 -15.41 -26.64 -8.93
C GLY A 80 -15.45 -25.19 -9.38
N TYR A 81 -14.42 -24.44 -9.04
CA TYR A 81 -14.28 -23.04 -9.42
C TYR A 81 -12.81 -22.68 -9.58
N ASN A 82 -12.57 -21.58 -10.30
CA ASN A 82 -11.27 -20.96 -10.46
C ASN A 82 -11.42 -19.45 -10.29
N TYR A 83 -10.59 -18.88 -9.43
CA TYR A 83 -10.57 -17.47 -9.11
C TYR A 83 -9.14 -16.96 -9.20
N LEU A 84 -8.94 -15.80 -9.83
CA LEU A 84 -7.65 -15.13 -9.88
C LEU A 84 -7.86 -13.62 -9.95
N TYR A 85 -7.06 -12.85 -9.24
CA TYR A 85 -6.94 -11.42 -9.49
C TYR A 85 -5.51 -10.92 -9.32
N GLU A 86 -5.23 -9.82 -9.99
CA GLU A 86 -3.96 -9.10 -9.92
C GLU A 86 -4.24 -7.59 -9.91
N THR A 87 -3.54 -6.87 -9.04
CA THR A 87 -3.62 -5.41 -8.93
C THR A 87 -2.32 -4.74 -9.37
N SER A 88 -2.39 -3.46 -9.74
CA SER A 88 -1.25 -2.68 -10.23
C SER A 88 -0.17 -2.42 -9.20
N ASN A 89 -0.48 -2.56 -7.91
CA ASN A 89 0.50 -2.48 -6.82
C ASN A 89 1.08 -3.86 -6.44
N GLY A 90 0.85 -4.89 -7.26
CA GLY A 90 1.50 -6.19 -7.11
C GLY A 90 0.82 -7.15 -6.13
N ILE A 91 -0.44 -6.89 -5.73
CA ILE A 91 -1.25 -7.88 -5.01
C ILE A 91 -1.76 -8.88 -6.05
N GLN A 92 -1.54 -10.16 -5.75
CA GLN A 92 -1.99 -11.26 -6.59
C GLN A 92 -2.60 -12.33 -5.70
N ALA A 93 -3.72 -12.89 -6.13
CA ALA A 93 -4.32 -14.05 -5.51
C ALA A 93 -4.86 -14.98 -6.59
N GLN A 94 -4.74 -16.28 -6.35
CA GLN A 94 -5.35 -17.32 -7.15
C GLN A 94 -5.87 -18.42 -6.25
N GLU A 95 -7.03 -18.98 -6.58
CA GLU A 95 -7.65 -20.07 -5.84
C GLU A 95 -8.44 -20.95 -6.81
N GLN A 96 -8.30 -22.26 -6.67
CA GLN A 96 -9.10 -23.24 -7.37
C GLN A 96 -9.69 -24.23 -6.36
N GLY A 97 -10.99 -24.48 -6.47
CA GLY A 97 -11.69 -25.48 -5.69
C GLY A 97 -12.22 -26.58 -6.59
N ALA A 98 -12.17 -27.82 -6.13
CA ALA A 98 -12.75 -28.97 -6.83
C ALA A 98 -13.40 -29.94 -5.84
N LEU A 99 -14.57 -30.47 -6.22
CA LEU A 99 -15.21 -31.56 -5.52
C LEU A 99 -14.41 -32.85 -5.70
N LYS A 100 -14.12 -33.54 -4.60
CA LYS A 100 -13.42 -34.83 -4.54
C LYS A 100 -14.40 -35.91 -4.11
N ASN A 101 -14.22 -37.11 -4.68
CA ASN A 101 -14.99 -38.32 -4.37
C ASN A 101 -16.52 -38.14 -4.40
N ALA A 102 -17.04 -37.40 -5.39
CA ALA A 102 -18.46 -37.13 -5.56
C ALA A 102 -19.29 -38.44 -5.55
N GLY A 103 -20.37 -38.45 -4.76
CA GLY A 103 -21.28 -39.60 -4.61
C GLY A 103 -20.78 -40.70 -3.68
N THR A 104 -19.75 -40.45 -2.85
CA THR A 104 -19.24 -41.40 -1.84
C THR A 104 -19.33 -40.81 -0.43
N GLU A 105 -19.11 -41.61 0.62
CA GLU A 105 -19.03 -41.11 2.00
C GLU A 105 -17.87 -40.14 2.23
N GLY A 106 -16.84 -40.16 1.36
CA GLY A 106 -15.69 -39.24 1.40
C GLY A 106 -15.82 -38.05 0.45
N GLU A 107 -17.05 -37.66 0.09
CA GLU A 107 -17.30 -36.47 -0.72
C GLU A 107 -16.86 -35.21 0.03
N ALA A 108 -15.88 -34.50 -0.52
CA ALA A 108 -15.31 -33.32 0.11
C ALA A 108 -14.81 -32.31 -0.93
N ILE A 109 -14.80 -31.03 -0.56
CA ILE A 109 -14.21 -29.99 -1.40
C ILE A 109 -12.72 -29.86 -1.05
N SER A 110 -11.87 -29.90 -2.07
CA SER A 110 -10.45 -29.58 -1.95
C SER A 110 -10.15 -28.26 -2.65
N VAL A 111 -9.53 -27.34 -1.92
CA VAL A 111 -9.15 -26.01 -2.39
C VAL A 111 -7.64 -25.86 -2.36
N GLN A 112 -7.08 -25.29 -3.41
CA GLN A 112 -5.67 -24.91 -3.49
C GLN A 112 -5.58 -23.45 -3.91
N GLY A 113 -4.77 -22.67 -3.21
CA GLY A 113 -4.63 -21.26 -3.53
C GLY A 113 -3.24 -20.72 -3.24
N ALA A 114 -2.98 -19.54 -3.79
CA ALA A 114 -1.76 -18.79 -3.59
C ALA A 114 -2.10 -17.30 -3.51
N ASN A 115 -1.54 -16.63 -2.50
CA ASN A 115 -1.69 -15.20 -2.28
C ASN A 115 -0.31 -14.57 -2.16
N ALA A 116 -0.15 -13.38 -2.71
CA ALA A 116 1.12 -12.70 -2.66
C ALA A 116 0.92 -11.18 -2.71
N TYR A 117 1.58 -10.44 -1.81
CA TYR A 117 1.65 -8.97 -1.83
C TYR A 117 3.08 -8.45 -1.59
N THR A 118 3.33 -7.17 -1.87
CA THR A 118 4.59 -6.49 -1.54
C THR A 118 4.46 -5.84 -0.16
N ALA A 119 5.36 -6.18 0.77
CA ALA A 119 5.37 -5.61 2.11
C ALA A 119 5.95 -4.18 2.10
N PRO A 120 5.72 -3.37 3.16
CA PRO A 120 6.23 -1.99 3.23
C PRO A 120 7.76 -1.86 3.15
N ASN A 121 8.49 -2.94 3.43
CA ASN A 121 9.95 -3.02 3.28
C ASN A 121 10.42 -3.31 1.83
N GLY A 122 9.49 -3.46 0.88
CA GLY A 122 9.74 -3.82 -0.52
C GLY A 122 9.88 -5.33 -0.78
N GLU A 123 9.76 -6.16 0.25
CA GLU A 123 9.86 -7.62 0.12
C GLU A 123 8.57 -8.20 -0.47
N ARG A 124 8.72 -9.14 -1.42
CA ARG A 124 7.59 -9.88 -1.98
C ARG A 124 7.22 -11.02 -1.04
N ILE A 125 6.09 -10.88 -0.32
CA ILE A 125 5.55 -11.94 0.54
C ILE A 125 4.60 -12.81 -0.28
N SER A 126 4.81 -14.13 -0.21
CA SER A 126 3.95 -15.14 -0.83
C SER A 126 3.52 -16.22 0.17
N LEU A 127 2.33 -16.75 -0.06
CA LEU A 127 1.66 -17.78 0.72
C LEU A 127 0.99 -18.75 -0.25
N THR A 128 1.22 -20.04 -0.11
CA THR A 128 0.44 -21.10 -0.78
C THR A 128 -0.33 -21.89 0.25
N TYR A 129 -1.46 -22.49 -0.11
CA TYR A 129 -2.21 -23.33 0.82
C TYR A 129 -2.98 -24.43 0.12
N VAL A 130 -3.21 -25.49 0.88
CA VAL A 130 -4.16 -26.56 0.55
C VAL A 130 -5.18 -26.65 1.69
N ALA A 131 -6.46 -26.65 1.34
CA ALA A 131 -7.56 -26.89 2.26
C ALA A 131 -8.34 -28.13 1.78
N ASP A 132 -8.40 -29.16 2.61
CA ASP A 132 -9.13 -30.39 2.33
C ASP A 132 -9.67 -30.98 3.65
N GLU A 133 -10.05 -32.25 3.64
CA GLU A 133 -10.55 -33.01 4.80
C GLU A 133 -9.57 -33.00 5.98
N ASN A 134 -8.26 -32.83 5.72
CA ASN A 134 -7.22 -32.75 6.75
C ASN A 134 -6.98 -31.31 7.22
N GLY A 135 -7.86 -30.36 6.86
CA GLY A 135 -7.81 -28.96 7.27
C GLY A 135 -6.98 -28.05 6.37
N TYR A 136 -6.79 -26.82 6.83
CA TYR A 136 -6.06 -25.76 6.12
C TYR A 136 -4.56 -25.84 6.43
N ARG A 137 -3.73 -25.97 5.40
CA ARG A 137 -2.27 -26.11 5.50
C ARG A 137 -1.60 -25.02 4.67
N PRO A 138 -1.21 -23.90 5.28
CA PRO A 138 -0.49 -22.83 4.59
C PRO A 138 1.02 -23.06 4.61
N GLU A 139 1.68 -22.65 3.54
CA GLU A 139 3.12 -22.68 3.35
C GLU A 139 3.60 -21.29 2.91
N GLY A 140 4.61 -20.76 3.60
CA GLY A 140 5.17 -19.45 3.30
C GLY A 140 6.40 -19.16 4.16
N ALA A 141 7.40 -18.49 3.59
CA ALA A 141 8.67 -18.21 4.27
C ALA A 141 8.51 -17.33 5.54
N HIS A 142 7.42 -16.57 5.62
CA HIS A 142 7.09 -15.68 6.73
C HIS A 142 6.28 -16.35 7.85
N LEU A 143 5.86 -17.61 7.66
CA LEU A 143 5.09 -18.32 8.66
C LEU A 143 6.01 -18.90 9.74
N PRO A 144 5.53 -19.02 10.99
CA PRO A 144 6.24 -19.77 12.02
C PRO A 144 6.46 -21.21 11.56
N VAL A 145 7.71 -21.64 11.49
CA VAL A 145 8.03 -23.06 11.26
C VAL A 145 7.93 -23.76 12.62
N PRO A 146 7.15 -24.86 12.73
CA PRO A 146 7.11 -25.63 13.97
C PRO A 146 8.53 -26.07 14.35
N PRO A 147 8.85 -26.19 15.65
CA PRO A 147 10.14 -26.70 16.06
C PRO A 147 10.40 -28.03 15.37
N GLN A 148 11.58 -28.15 14.76
CA GLN A 148 12.02 -29.40 14.15
C GLN A 148 11.86 -30.55 15.16
N PRO A 149 11.25 -31.69 14.77
CA PRO A 149 11.10 -32.82 15.67
C PRO A 149 12.49 -33.18 16.21
N GLU A 150 12.60 -33.35 17.53
CA GLU A 150 13.83 -33.82 18.14
C GLU A 150 14.32 -35.10 17.43
N ALA A 151 15.64 -35.25 17.30
CA ALA A 151 16.21 -36.45 16.69
C ALA A 151 15.62 -37.69 17.37
N ILE A 152 15.18 -38.66 16.56
CA ILE A 152 14.63 -39.92 17.06
C ILE A 152 15.64 -40.51 18.06
N PRO A 153 15.24 -40.74 19.33
CA PRO A 153 16.15 -41.27 20.34
C PRO A 153 16.83 -42.56 19.86
N GLU A 154 18.10 -42.73 20.17
CA GLU A 154 18.91 -43.84 19.66
C GLU A 154 18.34 -45.23 20.05
N TYR A 155 17.61 -45.33 21.16
CA TYR A 155 16.91 -46.56 21.53
C TYR A 155 15.78 -46.95 20.55
N ILE A 156 15.09 -45.98 19.93
CA ILE A 156 14.08 -46.26 18.90
C ILE A 156 14.75 -46.75 17.63
N VAL A 157 15.88 -46.14 17.25
CA VAL A 157 16.67 -46.60 16.10
C VAL A 157 17.11 -48.06 16.30
N ARG A 158 17.61 -48.40 17.51
CA ARG A 158 17.94 -49.79 17.87
C ARG A 158 16.73 -50.71 17.85
N ALA A 159 15.57 -50.26 18.35
CA ALA A 159 14.36 -51.07 18.37
C ALA A 159 13.86 -51.37 16.95
N LEU A 160 13.90 -50.38 16.04
CA LEU A 160 13.56 -50.57 14.63
C LEU A 160 14.53 -51.53 13.95
N GLU A 161 15.82 -51.41 14.21
CA GLU A 161 16.82 -52.34 13.67
C GLU A 161 16.59 -53.76 14.19
N TYR A 162 16.29 -53.91 15.49
CA TYR A 162 15.95 -55.20 16.08
C TYR A 162 14.71 -55.82 15.41
N ILE A 163 13.62 -55.05 15.23
CA ILE A 163 12.41 -55.53 14.55
C ILE A 163 12.72 -55.94 13.11
N ARG A 164 13.54 -55.14 12.40
CA ARG A 164 13.97 -55.41 11.02
C ARG A 164 14.74 -56.72 10.89
N THR A 165 15.61 -57.02 11.86
CA THR A 165 16.44 -58.23 11.84
C THR A 165 15.81 -59.45 12.55
N HIS A 166 14.71 -59.26 13.28
CA HIS A 166 14.00 -60.33 14.01
C HIS A 166 12.52 -60.38 13.60
N PRO A 167 12.20 -60.77 12.35
CA PRO A 167 10.83 -60.97 11.93
C PRO A 167 10.08 -61.99 12.81
N PRO A 168 8.76 -61.84 13.00
CA PRO A 168 7.94 -62.79 13.75
C PRO A 168 8.10 -64.20 13.18
N LYS A 169 8.23 -65.19 14.06
CA LYS A 169 8.19 -66.60 13.64
C LYS A 169 6.74 -67.02 13.50
N ASP A 170 6.45 -67.86 12.50
CA ASP A 170 5.14 -68.49 12.38
C ASP A 170 4.83 -69.25 13.67
N GLU A 171 3.78 -68.82 14.37
CA GLU A 171 3.30 -69.53 15.54
C GLU A 171 2.72 -70.86 15.07
N PRO A 172 3.19 -72.01 15.59
CA PRO A 172 2.61 -73.29 15.21
C PRO A 172 1.13 -73.26 15.61
N LEU A 173 0.23 -73.47 14.64
CA LEU A 173 -1.21 -73.52 14.84
C LEU A 173 -1.49 -74.35 16.11
N ARG A 174 -1.97 -73.67 17.16
CA ARG A 174 -2.30 -74.31 18.43
C ARG A 174 -3.44 -75.29 18.14
N ARG A 175 -3.10 -76.57 17.96
CA ARG A 175 -4.11 -77.62 17.80
C ARG A 175 -4.86 -77.70 19.11
N VAL A 176 -6.09 -77.18 19.09
CA VAL A 176 -7.13 -77.36 20.10
C VAL A 176 -7.68 -78.77 20.04
#